data_AF-A0A4Z1KAH4-F1
#
_entry.id   AF-A0A4Z1KAH4-F1
#
_cell.length_a   1.000
_cell.length_b   1.000
_cell.length_c   1.000
_cell.angle_alpha   90.00
_cell.angle_beta   90.00
_cell.angle_gamma   90.00
#
_symmetry.space_group_name_H-M   'P 1'
#
loop_
_entity.id
_entity.type
_entity.pdbx_description
1 polymer ?
#
loop_
_entity_poly.entity_id
_entity_poly.type
_entity_poly.pdbx_seq_one_letter_code
_entity_poly.pdbx_strand_id
1 'polypeptide(L)'
;MRLYLLPISTRRTLIYCQRLNATTTNEVSLLDKTTTKANNLWSSWEKKESGWQKKVVEFGNKALQRIPYEEWGLKSIPPLSKRRRAEELGDREKVEISFPSNFLPQESISKILQILGTERRQLHKTRLWGSIIGMPLVAPFALVPIIPNLPFFYLCFRAYSHWKALAGSKHIDFLLKKNLIAPKPSKILDELYLNNKIPSPDSKSAADTLSSNSNVSDVETMLLHASDGKEIAKALDIPELQMELDRAVWQVENDLEAKRKTREEKDQLALTKEEAKK
;
A
#
# COMPACT_ATOMS: atom_id res chain seq x y z
N MET A 1 1.96 -0.87 -18.70
CA MET A 1 1.97 -0.30 -17.32
C MET A 1 3.30 -0.62 -16.68
N ARG A 2 3.70 0.08 -15.61
CA ARG A 2 4.94 -0.22 -14.87
C ARG A 2 4.64 -0.42 -13.40
N LEU A 3 5.22 -1.47 -12.82
CA LEU A 3 5.13 -1.76 -11.39
C LEU A 3 6.41 -1.33 -10.69
N TYR A 4 6.24 -0.81 -9.48
CA TYR A 4 7.33 -0.45 -8.58
C TYR A 4 7.20 -1.30 -7.32
N LEU A 5 8.31 -1.92 -6.91
CA LEU A 5 8.44 -2.61 -5.62
C LEU A 5 9.41 -1.81 -4.75
N LEU A 6 8.89 -1.27 -3.65
CA LEU A 6 9.60 -0.34 -2.78
C LEU A 6 9.66 -0.93 -1.37
N PRO A 7 10.81 -1.48 -0.94
CA PRO A 7 11.00 -1.95 0.43
C PRO A 7 10.77 -0.82 1.43
N ILE A 8 9.80 -1.01 2.34
CA ILE A 8 9.52 -0.08 3.43
C ILE A 8 10.33 -0.47 4.66
N SER A 9 10.43 -1.77 4.92
CA SER A 9 11.25 -2.39 5.97
C SER A 9 11.99 -3.60 5.42
N THR A 10 12.85 -4.21 6.23
CA THR A 10 13.54 -5.47 5.88
C THR A 10 12.59 -6.65 5.58
N ARG A 11 11.28 -6.52 5.86
CA ARG A 11 10.28 -7.58 5.62
C ARG A 11 9.09 -7.15 4.78
N ARG A 12 8.88 -5.85 4.56
CA ARG A 12 7.66 -5.32 3.94
C ARG A 12 7.99 -4.49 2.73
N THR A 13 7.21 -4.70 1.68
CA THR A 13 7.39 -4.05 0.39
C THR A 13 6.07 -3.44 -0.06
N LEU A 14 6.10 -2.16 -0.40
CA LEU A 14 5.01 -1.48 -1.08
C LEU A 14 5.05 -1.85 -2.58
N ILE A 15 3.89 -2.18 -3.13
CA ILE A 15 3.68 -2.29 -4.58
C ILE A 15 2.90 -1.08 -5.08
N TYR A 16 3.38 -0.45 -6.15
CA TYR A 16 2.69 0.65 -6.81
C TYR A 16 2.68 0.47 -8.33
N CYS A 17 1.55 0.76 -8.98
CA CYS A 17 1.40 0.67 -10.42
C CYS A 17 1.29 2.06 -11.04
N GLN A 18 2.29 2.44 -11.82
CA GLN A 18 2.22 3.58 -12.72
C GLN A 18 1.51 3.19 -14.02
N ARG A 19 0.49 3.97 -14.38
CA ARG A 19 -0.24 3.79 -15.63
C ARG A 19 0.49 4.55 -16.74
N LEU A 20 1.42 3.86 -17.41
CA LEU A 20 2.06 4.36 -18.63
C LEU A 20 0.99 4.56 -19.71
N ASN A 21 0.96 5.73 -20.34
CA ASN A 21 -0.02 6.12 -21.36
C ASN A 21 -1.46 6.02 -20.84
N ALA A 22 -1.81 6.84 -19.84
CA ALA A 22 -3.19 7.30 -19.72
C ALA A 22 -3.48 8.19 -20.94
N THR A 23 -3.56 7.58 -22.12
CA THR A 23 -4.07 8.25 -23.32
C THR A 23 -5.44 8.75 -22.91
N THR A 24 -5.56 10.07 -22.90
CA THR A 24 -6.81 10.81 -22.93
C THR A 24 -7.64 10.24 -24.08
N THR A 25 -8.38 9.17 -23.85
CA THR A 25 -9.54 8.89 -24.68
C THR A 25 -10.42 10.13 -24.51
N ASN A 26 -10.57 10.90 -25.58
CA ASN A 26 -11.28 12.20 -25.60
C ASN A 26 -12.73 12.13 -25.08
N GLU A 27 -13.24 10.94 -24.77
CA GLU A 27 -14.46 10.74 -24.02
C GLU A 27 -14.13 10.58 -22.53
N VAL A 28 -14.29 11.67 -21.78
CA VAL A 28 -14.32 11.61 -20.31
C VAL A 28 -15.47 10.67 -19.93
N SER A 29 -15.13 9.48 -19.45
CA SER A 29 -16.11 8.47 -19.03
C SER A 29 -17.07 9.10 -18.02
N LEU A 30 -18.35 8.70 -18.03
CA LEU A 30 -19.32 9.16 -17.03
C LEU A 30 -18.79 8.93 -15.61
N LEU A 31 -18.03 7.85 -15.41
CA LEU A 31 -17.37 7.55 -14.14
C LEU A 31 -16.30 8.59 -13.78
N ASP A 32 -15.50 9.03 -14.76
CA ASP A 32 -14.48 10.04 -14.55
C ASP A 32 -15.14 11.38 -14.18
N LYS A 33 -16.22 11.78 -14.86
CA LYS A 33 -16.98 12.99 -14.50
C LYS A 33 -17.50 12.96 -13.06
N THR A 34 -18.08 11.83 -12.64
CA THR A 34 -18.57 11.69 -11.26
C THR A 34 -17.44 11.71 -10.24
N THR A 35 -16.29 11.11 -10.57
CA THR A 35 -15.10 11.10 -9.71
C THR A 35 -14.51 12.50 -9.56
N THR A 36 -14.38 13.25 -10.65
CA THR A 36 -13.92 14.65 -10.62
C THR A 36 -14.85 15.52 -9.79
N LYS A 37 -16.18 15.36 -9.93
CA LYS A 37 -17.16 16.08 -9.09
C LYS A 37 -17.00 15.74 -7.60
N ALA A 38 -16.86 14.46 -7.27
CA ALA A 38 -16.65 14.02 -5.90
C ALA A 38 -15.35 14.57 -5.30
N ASN A 39 -14.26 14.57 -6.08
CA ASN A 39 -12.98 15.15 -5.67
C ASN A 39 -13.09 16.65 -5.43
N ASN A 40 -13.73 17.39 -6.35
CA ASN A 40 -13.94 18.83 -6.19
C ASN A 40 -14.80 19.15 -4.96
N LEU A 41 -15.85 18.37 -4.70
CA LEU A 41 -16.68 18.51 -3.51
C LEU A 41 -15.85 18.22 -2.24
N TRP A 42 -15.07 17.15 -2.22
CA TRP A 42 -14.21 16.80 -1.09
C TRP A 42 -13.19 17.92 -0.79
N SER A 43 -12.49 18.40 -1.81
CA SER A 43 -11.56 19.53 -1.68
C SER A 43 -12.26 20.81 -1.22
N SER A 44 -13.50 21.05 -1.64
CA SER A 44 -14.28 22.21 -1.15
C SER A 44 -14.61 22.11 0.35
N TRP A 45 -14.86 20.90 0.86
CA TRP A 45 -15.14 20.65 2.27
C TRP A 45 -13.87 20.72 3.12
N GLU A 46 -12.74 20.28 2.58
CA GLU A 46 -11.44 20.33 3.24
C GLU A 46 -11.00 21.77 3.55
N LYS A 47 -11.27 22.70 2.62
CA LYS A 47 -10.97 24.13 2.74
C LYS A 47 -11.84 24.87 3.76
N LYS A 48 -12.91 24.27 4.28
CA LYS A 48 -13.75 24.92 5.29
C LYS A 48 -13.04 24.97 6.63
N GLU A 49 -13.18 26.09 7.33
CA GLU A 49 -12.57 26.29 8.67
C GLU A 49 -13.29 25.48 9.76
N SER A 50 -14.62 25.31 9.65
CA SER A 50 -15.41 24.59 10.65
C SER A 50 -16.73 24.05 10.08
N GLY A 51 -17.50 23.33 10.90
CA GLY A 51 -18.82 22.78 10.55
C GLY A 51 -18.82 21.26 10.30
N TRP A 52 -20.00 20.72 10.03
CA TRP A 52 -20.18 19.26 9.87
C TRP A 52 -19.37 18.70 8.69
N GLN A 53 -19.25 19.43 7.58
CA GLN A 53 -18.47 19.02 6.40
C GLN A 53 -16.99 18.87 6.73
N LYS A 54 -16.41 19.81 7.49
CA LYS A 54 -15.03 19.73 7.95
C LYS A 54 -14.81 18.52 8.86
N LYS A 55 -15.72 18.27 9.81
CA LYS A 55 -15.71 17.07 10.66
C LYS A 55 -15.79 15.78 9.85
N VAL A 56 -16.60 15.75 8.79
CA VAL A 56 -16.71 14.60 7.88
C VAL A 56 -15.40 14.35 7.15
N VAL A 57 -14.75 15.40 6.63
CA VAL A 57 -13.44 15.27 5.97
C VAL A 57 -12.38 14.78 6.96
N GLU A 58 -12.32 15.35 8.15
CA GLU A 58 -11.36 14.95 9.19
C GLU A 58 -11.53 13.48 9.61
N PHE A 59 -12.77 13.08 9.90
CA PHE A 59 -13.09 11.69 10.23
C PHE A 59 -12.82 10.75 9.05
N GLY A 60 -13.21 11.16 7.84
CA GLY A 60 -12.98 10.43 6.61
C GLY A 60 -11.49 10.21 6.34
N ASN A 61 -10.66 11.26 6.46
CA ASN A 61 -9.21 11.17 6.30
C ASN A 61 -8.60 10.22 7.35
N LYS A 62 -9.03 10.30 8.61
CA LYS A 62 -8.62 9.33 9.65
C LYS A 62 -9.02 7.90 9.29
N ALA A 63 -10.22 7.69 8.75
CA ALA A 63 -10.69 6.38 8.31
C ALA A 63 -9.90 5.86 7.09
N LEU A 64 -9.56 6.73 6.14
CA LEU A 64 -8.77 6.40 4.95
C LEU A 64 -7.31 6.06 5.30
N GLN A 65 -6.71 6.78 6.25
CA GLN A 65 -5.34 6.51 6.75
C GLN A 65 -5.21 5.13 7.43
N ARG A 66 -6.30 4.61 8.01
CA ARG A 66 -6.34 3.26 8.62
C ARG A 66 -6.41 2.12 7.61
N ILE A 67 -6.71 2.41 6.34
CA ILE A 67 -6.77 1.37 5.31
C ILE A 67 -5.33 0.90 5.06
N PRO A 68 -5.06 -0.42 5.13
CA PRO A 68 -3.71 -0.93 4.96
C PRO A 68 -3.08 -0.51 3.63
N TYR A 69 -1.81 -0.12 3.64
CA TYR A 69 -1.10 0.36 2.45
C TYR A 69 -1.06 -0.70 1.34
N GLU A 70 -1.09 -2.00 1.67
CA GLU A 70 -1.15 -3.09 0.70
C GLU A 70 -2.46 -3.07 -0.10
N GLU A 71 -3.58 -2.67 0.53
CA GLU A 71 -4.85 -2.50 -0.18
C GLU A 71 -4.74 -1.35 -1.20
N TRP A 72 -4.12 -0.24 -0.80
CA TRP A 72 -3.89 0.89 -1.69
C TRP A 72 -2.94 0.57 -2.84
N GLY A 73 -1.86 -0.15 -2.56
CA GLY A 73 -0.94 -0.66 -3.56
C GLY A 73 -1.65 -1.51 -4.61
N LEU A 74 -2.47 -2.48 -4.18
CA LEU A 74 -3.27 -3.31 -5.10
C LEU A 74 -4.33 -2.51 -5.88
N LYS A 75 -4.89 -1.44 -5.30
CA LYS A 75 -5.88 -0.59 -5.97
C LYS A 75 -5.29 0.21 -7.13
N SER A 76 -4.01 0.57 -7.06
CA SER A 76 -3.30 1.29 -8.14
C SER A 76 -3.30 0.47 -9.44
N ILE A 77 -3.22 -0.86 -9.31
CA ILE A 77 -3.22 -1.82 -10.42
C ILE A 77 -4.57 -1.79 -11.15
N PRO A 78 -4.57 -1.64 -12.49
CA PRO A 78 -5.80 -1.63 -13.25
C PRO A 78 -6.49 -3.01 -13.21
N PRO A 79 -7.83 -3.06 -13.20
CA PRO A 79 -8.54 -4.33 -13.26
C PRO A 79 -8.29 -5.03 -14.60
N LEU A 80 -8.21 -6.36 -14.55
CA LEU A 80 -7.94 -7.21 -15.70
C LEU A 80 -9.20 -7.41 -16.57
N SER A 81 -9.55 -6.39 -17.37
CA SER A 81 -10.66 -6.43 -18.34
C SER A 81 -10.35 -7.37 -19.52
N LYS A 82 -11.36 -7.79 -20.30
CA LYS A 82 -11.15 -8.62 -21.50
C LYS A 82 -10.17 -7.95 -22.49
N ARG A 83 -10.36 -6.65 -22.75
CA ARG A 83 -9.44 -5.84 -23.56
C ARG A 83 -8.03 -5.87 -23.00
N ARG A 84 -7.87 -5.62 -21.69
CA ARG A 84 -6.55 -5.62 -21.06
C ARG A 84 -5.88 -7.00 -21.13
N ARG A 85 -6.62 -8.09 -20.91
CA ARG A 85 -6.06 -9.45 -21.10
C ARG A 85 -5.50 -9.64 -22.49
N ALA A 86 -6.23 -9.21 -23.53
CA ALA A 86 -5.77 -9.31 -24.90
C ALA A 86 -4.55 -8.40 -25.16
N GLU A 87 -4.51 -7.20 -24.58
CA GLU A 87 -3.37 -6.30 -24.69
C GLU A 87 -2.10 -6.84 -24.03
N GLU A 88 -2.22 -7.45 -22.86
CA GLU A 88 -1.08 -8.02 -22.11
C GLU A 88 -0.61 -9.36 -22.70
N LEU A 89 -1.48 -10.10 -23.41
CA LEU A 89 -1.14 -11.34 -24.12
C LEU A 89 -0.69 -11.10 -25.56
N GLY A 90 -0.95 -9.92 -26.10
CA GLY A 90 -0.50 -9.54 -27.44
C GLY A 90 1.01 -9.34 -27.48
N ASP A 91 1.51 -8.87 -28.63
CA ASP A 91 2.94 -8.70 -28.89
C ASP A 91 3.54 -7.44 -28.22
N ARG A 92 3.05 -7.11 -27.02
CA ARG A 92 3.55 -5.99 -26.22
C ARG A 92 4.69 -6.44 -25.32
N GLU A 93 5.55 -5.48 -24.98
CA GLU A 93 6.56 -5.69 -23.97
C GLU A 93 5.91 -6.12 -22.64
N LYS A 94 6.60 -7.05 -21.96
CA LYS A 94 6.23 -7.53 -20.63
C LYS A 94 6.14 -6.36 -19.65
N VAL A 95 5.34 -6.54 -18.61
CA VAL A 95 5.18 -5.53 -17.56
C VAL A 95 6.50 -5.37 -16.81
N GLU A 96 7.10 -4.19 -16.95
CA GLU A 96 8.32 -3.82 -16.25
C GLU A 96 8.06 -3.73 -14.73
N ILE A 97 8.93 -4.37 -13.94
CA ILE A 97 8.96 -4.26 -12.48
C ILE A 97 10.25 -3.56 -12.10
N SER A 98 10.13 -2.32 -11.62
CA SER A 98 11.22 -1.50 -11.13
C SER A 98 11.42 -1.69 -9.63
N PHE A 99 12.65 -1.94 -9.20
CA PHE A 99 13.00 -2.20 -7.80
C PHE A 99 14.46 -1.78 -7.51
N PRO A 100 14.81 -1.45 -6.25
CA PRO A 100 16.20 -1.25 -5.83
C PRO A 100 16.89 -2.62 -5.68
N SER A 101 17.85 -2.91 -6.55
CA SER A 101 18.54 -4.21 -6.57
C SER A 101 19.44 -4.46 -5.37
N ASN A 102 19.96 -3.41 -4.72
CA ASN A 102 20.78 -3.52 -3.52
C ASN A 102 19.99 -3.95 -2.26
N PHE A 103 18.66 -3.86 -2.32
CA PHE A 103 17.75 -4.15 -1.20
C PHE A 103 16.73 -5.25 -1.53
N LEU A 104 16.53 -5.56 -2.81
CA LEU A 104 15.68 -6.65 -3.28
C LEU A 104 16.41 -7.50 -4.32
N PRO A 105 16.77 -8.75 -3.98
CA PRO A 105 17.31 -9.70 -4.94
C PRO A 105 16.30 -9.99 -6.06
N GLN A 106 16.76 -10.05 -7.31
CA GLN A 106 15.88 -10.24 -8.47
C GLN A 106 15.08 -11.55 -8.42
N GLU A 107 15.69 -12.62 -7.90
CA GLU A 107 15.04 -13.92 -7.69
C GLU A 107 13.85 -13.89 -6.71
N SER A 108 13.83 -12.94 -5.77
CA SER A 108 12.78 -12.81 -4.77
C SER A 108 11.51 -12.15 -5.32
N ILE A 109 11.59 -11.46 -6.46
CA ILE A 109 10.51 -10.62 -7.01
C ILE A 109 9.25 -11.43 -7.29
N SER A 110 9.39 -12.58 -7.94
CA SER A 110 8.25 -13.46 -8.23
C SER A 110 7.56 -13.92 -6.95
N LYS A 111 8.35 -14.24 -5.91
CA LYS A 111 7.84 -14.65 -4.60
C LYS A 111 7.14 -13.49 -3.87
N ILE A 112 7.73 -12.29 -3.88
CA ILE A 112 7.14 -11.09 -3.28
C ILE A 112 5.80 -10.76 -3.95
N LEU A 113 5.76 -10.75 -5.29
CA LEU A 113 4.52 -10.52 -6.03
C LEU A 113 3.46 -11.59 -5.74
N GLN A 114 3.86 -12.85 -5.62
CA GLN A 114 2.95 -13.93 -5.24
C GLN A 114 2.36 -13.70 -3.85
N ILE A 115 3.18 -13.32 -2.87
CA ILE A 115 2.73 -13.01 -1.50
C ILE A 115 1.74 -11.83 -1.55
N LEU A 116 2.13 -10.69 -2.12
CA LEU A 116 1.30 -9.49 -2.23
C LEU A 116 -0.01 -9.76 -3.00
N GLY A 117 0.03 -10.63 -4.01
CA GLY A 117 -1.13 -11.01 -4.81
C GLY A 117 -2.10 -11.96 -4.10
N THR A 118 -1.64 -12.74 -3.11
CA THR A 118 -2.45 -13.84 -2.55
C THR A 118 -2.84 -13.66 -1.08
N GLU A 119 -1.96 -13.10 -0.25
CA GLU A 119 -2.06 -13.08 1.22
C GLU A 119 -3.40 -12.50 1.70
N ARG A 120 -3.84 -11.37 1.13
CA ARG A 120 -5.06 -10.66 1.58
C ARG A 120 -6.28 -10.90 0.70
N ARG A 121 -6.19 -11.85 -0.24
CA ARG A 121 -7.25 -12.08 -1.22
C ARG A 121 -8.58 -12.47 -0.57
N GLN A 122 -8.53 -13.43 0.36
CA GLN A 122 -9.73 -13.92 1.03
C GLN A 122 -10.34 -12.84 1.92
N LEU A 123 -9.51 -12.06 2.62
CA LEU A 123 -9.95 -10.92 3.41
C LEU A 123 -10.74 -9.92 2.55
N HIS A 124 -10.19 -9.51 1.40
CA HIS A 124 -10.88 -8.58 0.50
C HIS A 124 -12.19 -9.16 -0.04
N LYS A 125 -12.24 -10.47 -0.36
CA LYS A 125 -13.48 -11.13 -0.80
C LYS A 125 -14.56 -11.11 0.29
N THR A 126 -14.21 -11.50 1.51
CA THR A 126 -15.15 -11.53 2.64
C THR A 126 -15.64 -10.12 2.98
N ARG A 127 -14.73 -9.15 3.07
CA ARG A 127 -15.09 -7.76 3.41
C ARG A 127 -15.89 -7.07 2.31
N LEU A 128 -15.62 -7.37 1.03
CA LEU A 128 -16.44 -6.91 -0.10
C LEU A 128 -17.90 -7.34 0.08
N TRP A 129 -18.14 -8.63 0.30
CA TRP A 129 -19.49 -9.16 0.51
C TRP A 129 -20.13 -8.60 1.77
N GLY A 130 -19.37 -8.49 2.87
CA GLY A 130 -19.85 -7.83 4.09
C GLY A 130 -20.31 -6.39 3.85
N SER A 131 -19.55 -5.61 3.07
CA SER A 131 -19.95 -4.25 2.70
C SER A 131 -21.21 -4.22 1.83
N ILE A 132 -21.33 -5.12 0.84
CA ILE A 132 -22.52 -5.20 -0.03
C ILE A 132 -23.77 -5.59 0.77
N ILE A 133 -23.66 -6.58 1.65
CA ILE A 133 -24.78 -7.04 2.49
C ILE A 133 -25.18 -5.95 3.50
N GLY A 134 -24.22 -5.17 4.01
CA GLY A 134 -24.50 -4.07 4.94
C GLY A 134 -25.21 -2.88 4.29
N MET A 135 -25.05 -2.65 2.98
CA MET A 135 -25.63 -1.48 2.30
C MET A 135 -27.16 -1.39 2.44
N PRO A 136 -27.97 -2.45 2.16
CA PRO A 136 -29.41 -2.42 2.37
C PRO A 136 -29.84 -2.07 3.80
N LEU A 137 -29.07 -2.48 4.81
CA LEU A 137 -29.41 -2.22 6.21
C LEU A 137 -29.26 -0.75 6.57
N VAL A 138 -28.25 -0.08 6.00
CA VAL A 138 -27.99 1.34 6.28
C VAL A 138 -28.64 2.28 5.27
N ALA A 139 -29.15 1.78 4.15
CA ALA A 139 -29.80 2.60 3.12
C ALA A 139 -30.97 3.46 3.63
N PRO A 140 -31.85 3.01 4.55
CA PRO A 140 -32.97 3.81 5.05
C PRO A 140 -32.57 5.12 5.74
N PHE A 141 -31.35 5.22 6.28
CA PHE A 141 -30.83 6.45 6.88
C PHE A 141 -30.54 7.57 5.86
N ALA A 142 -30.71 7.31 4.55
CA ALA A 142 -30.61 8.33 3.51
C ALA A 142 -31.80 9.29 3.42
N LEU A 143 -32.88 9.02 4.17
CA LEU A 143 -34.10 9.82 4.16
C LEU A 143 -34.01 11.11 5.01
N VAL A 144 -32.90 11.34 5.74
CA VAL A 144 -32.71 12.57 6.55
C VAL A 144 -32.06 13.67 5.69
N PRO A 145 -32.73 14.82 5.45
CA PRO A 145 -32.31 15.78 4.41
C PRO A 145 -31.08 16.64 4.77
N ILE A 146 -30.61 16.63 6.02
CA ILE A 146 -29.59 17.57 6.51
C ILE A 146 -28.16 17.01 6.37
N ILE A 147 -27.99 15.68 6.47
CA ILE A 147 -26.67 15.03 6.47
C ILE A 147 -26.70 13.87 5.47
N PRO A 148 -25.75 13.78 4.53
CA PRO A 148 -25.66 12.64 3.63
C PRO A 148 -25.53 11.34 4.44
N ASN A 149 -26.05 10.23 3.94
CA ASN A 149 -25.92 8.93 4.60
C ASN A 149 -24.47 8.43 4.55
N LEU A 150 -23.62 8.99 5.41
CA LEU A 150 -22.21 8.68 5.49
C LEU A 150 -21.96 7.17 5.73
N PRO A 151 -22.74 6.46 6.58
CA PRO A 151 -22.60 5.01 6.70
C PRO A 151 -22.78 4.28 5.36
N PHE A 152 -23.83 4.62 4.60
CA PHE A 152 -24.07 4.02 3.29
C PHE A 152 -22.93 4.31 2.31
N PHE A 153 -22.55 5.57 2.16
CA PHE A 153 -21.47 5.95 1.24
C PHE A 153 -20.12 5.36 1.65
N TYR A 154 -19.86 5.21 2.95
CA TYR A 154 -18.70 4.50 3.45
C TYR A 154 -18.71 3.03 3.03
N LEU A 155 -19.84 2.32 3.17
CA LEU A 155 -19.95 0.93 2.70
C LEU A 155 -19.78 0.82 1.19
N CYS A 156 -20.37 1.73 0.40
CA CYS A 156 -20.16 1.82 -1.05
C CYS A 156 -18.67 1.97 -1.39
N PHE A 157 -18.00 2.90 -0.73
CA PHE A 157 -16.56 3.09 -0.89
C PHE A 157 -15.76 1.85 -0.47
N ARG A 158 -16.07 1.21 0.67
CA ARG A 158 -15.36 0.00 1.12
C ARG A 158 -15.58 -1.17 0.19
N ALA A 159 -16.78 -1.37 -0.33
CA ALA A 159 -17.05 -2.37 -1.36
C ALA A 159 -16.22 -2.09 -2.62
N TYR A 160 -16.24 -0.86 -3.14
CA TYR A 160 -15.41 -0.48 -4.28
C TYR A 160 -13.91 -0.70 -4.02
N SER A 161 -13.42 -0.28 -2.85
CA SER A 161 -12.02 -0.41 -2.44
C SER A 161 -11.58 -1.87 -2.39
N HIS A 162 -12.36 -2.75 -1.76
CA HIS A 162 -12.08 -4.17 -1.70
C HIS A 162 -12.19 -4.88 -3.05
N TRP A 163 -13.18 -4.50 -3.88
CA TRP A 163 -13.29 -5.01 -5.24
C TRP A 163 -12.06 -4.62 -6.08
N LYS A 164 -11.62 -3.37 -6.00
CA LYS A 164 -10.43 -2.87 -6.71
C LYS A 164 -9.16 -3.60 -6.28
N ALA A 165 -8.94 -3.78 -4.98
CA ALA A 165 -7.79 -4.52 -4.46
C ALA A 165 -7.81 -5.99 -4.91
N LEU A 166 -8.98 -6.65 -4.86
CA LEU A 166 -9.17 -8.02 -5.35
C LEU A 166 -8.90 -8.14 -6.85
N ALA A 167 -9.32 -7.14 -7.64
CA ALA A 167 -9.05 -7.09 -9.07
C ALA A 167 -7.55 -6.90 -9.37
N GLY A 168 -6.85 -6.06 -8.59
CA GLY A 168 -5.40 -5.89 -8.68
C GLY A 168 -4.64 -7.18 -8.35
N SER A 169 -5.01 -7.85 -7.25
CA SER A 169 -4.50 -9.17 -6.87
C SER A 169 -4.67 -10.21 -8.00
N LYS A 170 -5.87 -10.28 -8.61
CA LYS A 170 -6.12 -11.15 -9.78
C LYS A 170 -5.26 -10.80 -10.98
N HIS A 171 -4.91 -9.53 -11.15
CA HIS A 171 -4.04 -9.09 -12.24
C HIS A 171 -2.59 -9.53 -11.99
N ILE A 172 -2.06 -9.34 -10.78
CA ILE A 172 -0.71 -9.83 -10.43
C ILE A 172 -0.61 -11.34 -10.68
N ASP A 173 -1.59 -12.12 -10.18
CA ASP A 173 -1.63 -13.56 -10.40
C ASP A 173 -1.61 -13.93 -11.88
N PHE A 174 -2.32 -13.16 -12.72
CA PHE A 174 -2.36 -13.40 -14.15
C PHE A 174 -0.99 -13.16 -14.80
N LEU A 175 -0.33 -12.05 -14.43
CA LEU A 175 1.01 -11.73 -14.95
C LEU A 175 2.03 -12.81 -14.57
N LEU A 176 1.99 -13.29 -13.32
CA LEU A 176 2.85 -14.37 -12.84
C LEU A 176 2.58 -15.67 -13.58
N LYS A 177 1.31 -16.10 -13.69
CA LYS A 177 0.94 -17.36 -14.36
C LYS A 177 1.28 -17.39 -15.85
N LYS A 178 1.30 -16.24 -16.50
CA LYS A 178 1.60 -16.10 -17.94
C LYS A 178 3.05 -15.68 -18.21
N ASN A 179 3.89 -15.56 -17.17
CA ASN A 179 5.28 -15.12 -17.28
C ASN A 179 5.45 -13.78 -18.04
N LEU A 180 4.51 -12.87 -17.81
CA LEU A 180 4.41 -11.55 -18.46
C LEU A 180 5.13 -10.45 -17.67
N ILE A 181 6.00 -10.81 -16.74
CA ILE A 181 6.78 -9.87 -15.94
C ILE A 181 8.21 -9.74 -16.47
N ALA A 182 8.74 -8.52 -16.44
CA ALA A 182 10.14 -8.21 -16.75
C ALA A 182 10.76 -7.45 -15.57
N PRO A 183 11.52 -8.14 -14.69
CA PRO A 183 12.29 -7.49 -13.64
C PRO A 183 13.35 -6.55 -14.24
N LYS A 184 13.36 -5.30 -13.79
CA LYS A 184 14.31 -4.27 -14.23
C LYS A 184 14.87 -3.52 -13.02
N PRO A 185 16.12 -3.84 -12.60
CA PRO A 185 16.82 -3.08 -11.57
C PRO A 185 16.82 -1.58 -11.87
N SER A 186 16.57 -0.75 -10.86
CA SER A 186 16.54 0.70 -10.98
C SER A 186 17.68 1.37 -10.23
N LYS A 187 18.67 1.87 -10.98
CA LYS A 187 19.81 2.61 -10.42
C LYS A 187 19.38 3.85 -9.62
N ILE A 188 18.35 4.55 -10.09
CA ILE A 188 17.77 5.72 -9.41
C ILE A 188 17.26 5.32 -8.02
N LEU A 189 16.59 4.17 -7.91
CA LEU A 189 16.13 3.67 -6.62
C LEU A 189 17.29 3.22 -5.74
N ASP A 190 18.29 2.54 -6.31
CA ASP A 190 19.47 2.14 -5.56
C ASP A 190 20.22 3.35 -4.96
N GLU A 191 20.41 4.43 -5.72
CA GLU A 191 21.04 5.67 -5.23
C GLU A 191 20.23 6.33 -4.11
N LEU A 192 18.90 6.41 -4.24
CA LEU A 192 18.05 7.01 -3.22
C LEU A 192 18.07 6.23 -1.90
N TYR A 193 18.07 4.90 -1.96
CA TYR A 193 18.13 4.08 -0.75
C TYR A 193 19.53 4.15 -0.10
N LEU A 194 20.61 4.26 -0.89
CA LEU A 194 21.96 4.43 -0.36
C LEU A 194 22.17 5.80 0.31
N ASN A 195 21.65 6.87 -0.29
CA ASN A 195 21.77 8.23 0.25
C ASN A 195 21.12 8.37 1.62
N ASN A 196 20.10 7.57 1.92
CA ASN A 196 19.42 7.53 3.21
C ASN A 196 20.20 6.72 4.27
N LYS A 197 21.46 6.36 4.01
CA LYS A 197 22.37 5.62 4.92
C LYS A 197 21.78 4.30 5.42
N ILE A 198 20.99 3.63 4.59
CA ILE A 198 20.44 2.33 4.93
C ILE A 198 21.55 1.28 4.75
N PRO A 199 21.93 0.51 5.79
CA PRO A 199 22.88 -0.58 5.61
C PRO A 199 22.30 -1.58 4.59
N SER A 200 23.03 -1.84 3.51
CA SER A 200 22.66 -2.93 2.61
C SER A 200 22.66 -4.24 3.39
N PRO A 201 21.63 -5.10 3.25
CA PRO A 201 21.59 -6.39 3.95
C PRO A 201 22.77 -7.30 3.61
N ASP A 202 23.48 -7.04 2.51
CA ASP A 202 24.63 -7.83 2.05
C ASP A 202 25.99 -7.27 2.49
N SER A 203 26.04 -6.16 3.24
CA SER A 203 27.29 -5.63 3.80
C SER A 203 27.79 -6.48 4.98
N LYS A 204 28.40 -7.63 4.66
CA LYS A 204 29.40 -8.26 5.53
C LYS A 204 30.63 -7.35 5.63
N SER A 205 30.61 -6.37 6.54
CA SER A 205 31.83 -5.91 7.22
C SER A 205 31.53 -5.00 8.40
N ALA A 206 31.65 -5.57 9.60
CA ALA A 206 32.31 -4.92 10.73
C ALA A 206 32.87 -6.04 11.60
N ALA A 207 34.02 -6.56 11.18
CA ALA A 207 34.97 -7.19 12.08
C ALA A 207 35.47 -6.10 13.04
N ASP A 208 34.71 -5.88 14.11
CA ASP A 208 35.18 -5.40 15.42
C ASP A 208 33.96 -5.30 16.34
N THR A 209 33.57 -6.45 16.90
CA THR A 209 33.14 -6.65 18.30
C THR A 209 32.91 -8.15 18.47
N LEU A 210 34.00 -8.91 18.57
CA LEU A 210 33.96 -10.22 19.21
C LEU A 210 33.81 -9.97 20.71
N SER A 211 32.58 -10.01 21.22
CA SER A 211 32.21 -10.49 22.56
C SER A 211 30.77 -10.09 22.89
N SER A 212 29.78 -10.86 22.44
CA SER A 212 28.63 -11.33 23.24
C SER A 212 27.56 -11.99 22.36
N ASN A 213 27.37 -13.29 22.60
CA ASN A 213 26.19 -14.13 22.36
C ASN A 213 25.31 -13.87 21.10
N SER A 214 25.40 -14.85 20.20
CA SER A 214 24.42 -15.20 19.17
C SER A 214 22.95 -14.99 19.57
N ASN A 215 22.25 -14.07 18.87
CA ASN A 215 20.80 -14.09 18.53
C ASN A 215 20.28 -12.82 17.79
N VAL A 216 21.13 -11.97 17.19
CA VAL A 216 20.77 -10.59 16.80
C VAL A 216 20.62 -10.35 15.29
N SER A 217 19.78 -11.11 14.58
CA SER A 217 19.39 -10.73 13.19
C SER A 217 17.91 -10.98 12.82
N ASP A 218 17.02 -11.13 13.81
CA ASP A 218 15.57 -11.34 13.57
C ASP A 218 14.71 -10.08 13.80
N VAL A 219 15.32 -8.90 13.98
CA VAL A 219 14.56 -7.66 14.22
C VAL A 219 14.23 -6.99 12.89
N GLU A 220 12.94 -6.77 12.64
CA GLU A 220 12.47 -5.99 11.49
C GLU A 220 12.88 -4.50 11.65
N THR A 221 13.54 -3.95 10.63
CA THR A 221 14.09 -2.59 10.64
C THR A 221 13.53 -1.78 9.48
N MET A 222 13.27 -0.49 9.70
CA MET A 222 12.83 0.44 8.66
C MET A 222 13.93 0.65 7.63
N LEU A 223 13.52 0.75 6.36
CA LEU A 223 14.40 1.15 5.26
C LEU A 223 14.04 2.57 4.81
N LEU A 224 12.75 2.88 4.71
CA LEU A 224 12.29 4.22 4.33
C LEU A 224 11.68 4.97 5.51
N HIS A 225 11.85 6.29 5.49
CA HIS A 225 11.25 7.23 6.43
C HIS A 225 10.39 8.29 5.71
N ALA A 226 9.60 9.05 6.49
CA ALA A 226 8.65 10.02 5.96
C ALA A 226 9.31 11.14 5.12
N SER A 227 10.61 11.42 5.33
CA SER A 227 11.39 12.35 4.51
C SER A 227 11.55 11.88 3.06
N ASP A 228 11.56 10.57 2.85
CA ASP A 228 12.07 9.96 1.62
C ASP A 228 11.00 9.90 0.53
N GLY A 229 9.71 9.89 0.93
CA GLY A 229 8.58 9.77 0.01
C GLY A 229 8.56 10.88 -1.05
N LYS A 230 8.88 12.12 -0.66
CA LYS A 230 8.94 13.28 -1.57
C LYS A 230 10.07 13.16 -2.58
N GLU A 231 11.25 12.71 -2.14
CA GLU A 231 12.43 12.58 -3.00
C GLU A 231 12.24 11.46 -4.02
N ILE A 232 11.73 10.30 -3.58
CA ILE A 232 11.42 9.15 -4.44
C ILE A 232 10.35 9.51 -5.47
N ALA A 233 9.25 10.13 -5.03
CA ALA A 233 8.17 10.54 -5.93
C ALA A 233 8.66 11.53 -7.00
N LYS A 234 9.51 12.49 -6.60
CA LYS A 234 10.11 13.46 -7.53
C LYS A 234 11.09 12.80 -8.51
N ALA A 235 11.97 11.93 -8.02
CA ALA A 235 12.98 11.27 -8.85
C ALA A 235 12.38 10.30 -9.88
N LEU A 236 11.23 9.69 -9.56
CA LEU A 236 10.50 8.81 -10.46
C LEU A 236 9.50 9.54 -11.38
N ASP A 237 9.28 10.84 -11.17
CA ASP A 237 8.23 11.63 -11.82
C ASP A 237 6.81 11.05 -11.60
N ILE A 238 6.51 10.70 -10.35
CA ILE A 238 5.23 10.13 -9.93
C ILE A 238 4.74 10.85 -8.66
N PRO A 239 4.15 12.04 -8.78
CA PRO A 239 3.73 12.82 -7.61
C PRO A 239 2.71 12.09 -6.73
N GLU A 240 1.84 11.25 -7.32
CA GLU A 240 0.83 10.50 -6.55
C GLU A 240 1.44 9.39 -5.68
N LEU A 241 2.67 8.96 -5.98
CA LEU A 241 3.38 7.94 -5.21
C LEU A 241 3.73 8.43 -3.79
N GLN A 242 3.95 9.74 -3.63
CA GLN A 242 4.36 10.33 -2.35
C GLN A 242 3.37 9.94 -1.23
N MET A 243 2.08 10.19 -1.43
CA MET A 243 1.07 9.91 -0.40
C MET A 243 0.95 8.42 -0.08
N GLU A 244 1.23 7.55 -1.05
CA GLU A 244 1.20 6.10 -0.86
C GLU A 244 2.42 5.60 -0.08
N LEU A 245 3.59 6.18 -0.34
CA LEU A 245 4.81 5.93 0.42
C LEU A 245 4.71 6.43 1.85
N ASP A 246 4.32 7.69 2.06
CA ASP A 246 4.20 8.30 3.39
C ASP A 246 3.23 7.49 4.26
N ARG A 247 2.12 7.02 3.68
CA ARG A 247 1.16 6.14 4.37
C ARG A 247 1.77 4.78 4.72
N ALA A 248 2.49 4.16 3.79
CA ALA A 248 3.12 2.87 4.02
C ALA A 248 4.16 2.96 5.14
N VAL A 249 5.04 3.96 5.08
CA VAL A 249 6.05 4.24 6.11
C VAL A 249 5.38 4.43 7.46
N TRP A 250 4.42 5.36 7.57
CA TRP A 250 3.74 5.65 8.83
C TRP A 250 3.05 4.41 9.43
N GLN A 251 2.43 3.57 8.60
CA GLN A 251 1.79 2.34 9.07
C GLN A 251 2.80 1.31 9.57
N VAL A 252 3.93 1.15 8.89
CA VAL A 252 4.96 0.19 9.29
C VAL A 252 5.70 0.67 10.53
N GLU A 253 6.03 1.97 10.64
CA GLU A 253 6.64 2.56 11.84
C GLU A 253 5.77 2.34 13.07
N ASN A 254 4.47 2.67 12.99
CA ASN A 254 3.54 2.47 14.10
C ASN A 254 3.37 1.00 14.49
N ASP A 255 3.34 0.09 13.52
CA ASP A 255 3.23 -1.35 13.81
C ASP A 255 4.51 -1.89 14.46
N LEU A 256 5.70 -1.42 14.04
CA LEU A 256 6.96 -1.77 14.69
C LEU A 256 7.04 -1.21 16.11
N GLU A 257 6.64 0.03 16.32
CA GLU A 257 6.59 0.65 17.65
C GLU A 257 5.63 -0.10 18.58
N ALA A 258 4.43 -0.45 18.09
CA ALA A 258 3.47 -1.24 18.84
C ALA A 258 4.04 -2.62 19.23
N LYS A 259 4.69 -3.31 18.30
CA LYS A 259 5.34 -4.60 18.56
C LYS A 259 6.47 -4.49 19.58
N ARG A 260 7.27 -3.41 19.54
CA ARG A 260 8.33 -3.15 20.53
C ARG A 260 7.74 -2.99 21.93
N LYS A 261 6.74 -2.12 22.09
CA LYS A 261 6.04 -1.91 23.38
C LYS A 261 5.45 -3.22 23.93
N THR A 262 4.75 -3.99 23.10
CA THR A 262 4.20 -5.29 23.51
C THR A 262 5.29 -6.30 23.92
N ARG A 263 6.47 -6.25 23.30
CA ARG A 263 7.61 -7.10 23.68
C ARG A 263 8.18 -6.68 25.03
N GLU A 264 8.41 -5.38 25.22
CA GLU A 264 8.90 -4.81 26.49
C GLU A 264 7.95 -5.14 27.66
N GLU A 265 6.64 -5.01 27.46
CA GLU A 265 5.63 -5.37 28.45
C GLU A 265 5.69 -6.88 28.81
N LYS A 266 5.88 -7.75 27.81
CA LYS A 266 6.01 -9.20 28.04
C LYS A 266 7.28 -9.55 28.81
N ASP A 267 8.39 -8.90 28.48
CA ASP A 267 9.67 -9.12 29.14
C ASP A 267 9.60 -8.65 30.61
N GLN A 268 8.98 -7.50 30.89
CA GLN A 268 8.71 -7.01 32.25
C GLN A 268 7.79 -7.95 33.05
N LEU A 269 6.73 -8.47 32.41
CA LEU A 269 5.82 -9.45 33.03
C LEU A 269 6.50 -10.80 33.31
N ALA A 270 7.49 -11.19 32.50
CA ALA A 270 8.26 -12.40 32.74
C ALA A 270 9.20 -12.22 33.95
N LEU A 271 9.93 -11.10 34.00
CA LEU A 271 10.84 -10.77 35.11
C LEU A 271 10.11 -10.72 36.46
N THR A 272 8.97 -10.02 36.52
CA THR A 272 8.14 -9.95 37.75
C THR A 272 7.60 -11.31 38.20
N LYS A 273 7.30 -12.23 37.27
CA LYS A 273 6.89 -13.61 37.59
C LYS A 273 8.03 -14.48 38.10
N GLU A 274 9.27 -14.23 37.66
CA GLU A 274 10.44 -14.94 38.16
C GLU A 274 10.84 -14.44 39.56
N GLU A 275 10.72 -13.13 39.80
CA GLU A 275 10.92 -12.54 41.14
C GLU A 275 9.89 -13.04 42.15
N ALA A 276 8.62 -13.16 41.75
CA ALA A 276 7.56 -13.68 42.63
C ALA A 276 7.66 -15.19 42.96
N LYS A 277 8.55 -15.93 42.28
CA LYS A 277 8.80 -17.37 42.52
C LYS A 277 10.03 -17.63 43.39
N LYS A 278 10.83 -16.61 43.70
CA LYS A 278 11.97 -16.68 44.63
C LYS A 278 11.55 -16.25 46.02
#